data_AF-A0A6C0K369-F1
#
_entry.id   AF-A0A6C0K369-F1
#
_cell.length_a   1.000
_cell.length_b   1.000
_cell.length_c   1.000
_cell.angle_alpha   90.00
_cell.angle_beta   90.00
_cell.angle_gamma   90.00
#
_symmetry.space_group_name_H-M   'P 1'
#
loop_
_entity.id
_entity.type
_entity.pdbx_description
1 polymer ?
#
loop_
_entity_poly.entity_id
_entity_poly.type
_entity_poly.pdbx_seq_one_letter_code
_entity_poly.pdbx_strand_id
1 'polypeptide(L)'
;MTENVMTENVMTEMTLECLMNKTQYAKYISQSQGKSNNKIINKKEKKFYKRRIFDLTKQLLNNEKPKMMFPDVSSAFDSYVKVCIEYFKALDKTDIIQSDYDGFIDELGTGIGALSESEQAELNKLLMRSIKITEPNALEKLVKRTTTKICQKAPIIPMQKDINLKDPVLKNKGIRKKNNINNKYEESSEKKETDETDKTK
;
A
#
# COMPACT_ATOMS: atom_id res chain seq x y z
N MET A 1 20.01 28.42 -29.14
CA MET A 1 21.30 28.22 -28.43
C MET A 1 21.15 27.49 -27.09
N THR A 2 19.95 27.35 -26.53
CA THR A 2 19.70 26.68 -25.23
C THR A 2 19.58 25.15 -25.32
N GLU A 3 19.11 24.61 -26.45
CA GLU A 3 18.93 23.16 -26.63
C GLU A 3 20.26 22.38 -26.64
N ASN A 4 21.31 22.96 -27.24
CA ASN A 4 22.62 22.32 -27.35
C ASN A 4 23.32 22.15 -25.98
N VAL A 5 23.08 23.09 -25.05
CA VAL A 5 23.64 23.07 -23.69
C VAL A 5 22.96 22.01 -22.82
N MET A 6 21.65 21.79 -23.01
CA MET A 6 20.91 20.73 -22.32
C MET A 6 21.40 19.34 -22.74
N THR A 7 21.62 19.13 -24.04
CA THR A 7 22.14 17.86 -24.56
C THR A 7 23.56 17.56 -24.11
N GLU A 8 24.43 18.58 -24.03
CA GLU A 8 25.80 18.43 -23.54
C GLU A 8 25.84 18.04 -22.06
N ASN A 9 24.96 18.62 -21.23
CA ASN A 9 24.88 18.26 -19.81
C ASN A 9 24.43 16.80 -19.61
N VAL A 10 23.42 16.34 -20.37
CA VAL A 10 22.94 14.96 -20.32
C VAL A 10 24.01 13.98 -20.84
N MET A 11 24.69 14.32 -21.93
CA MET A 11 25.82 13.54 -22.46
C MET A 11 26.95 13.44 -21.43
N THR A 12 27.26 14.53 -20.73
CA THR A 12 28.30 14.57 -19.70
C THR A 12 27.93 13.69 -18.50
N GLU A 13 26.66 13.70 -18.07
CA GLU A 13 26.15 12.85 -17.00
C GLU A 13 26.20 11.37 -17.38
N MET A 14 25.72 11.00 -18.57
CA MET A 14 25.81 9.63 -19.08
C MET A 14 27.27 9.17 -19.23
N THR A 15 28.15 10.05 -19.69
CA THR A 15 29.58 9.75 -19.83
C THR A 15 30.20 9.49 -18.45
N LEU A 16 29.84 10.27 -17.44
CA LEU A 16 30.32 10.08 -16.07
C LEU A 16 29.83 8.76 -15.47
N GLU A 17 28.56 8.39 -15.70
CA GLU A 17 27.98 7.11 -15.26
C GLU A 17 28.68 5.90 -15.91
N CYS A 18 28.98 6.00 -17.20
CA CYS A 18 29.61 4.92 -17.96
C CYS A 18 31.12 4.78 -17.72
N LEU A 19 31.83 5.89 -17.45
CA LEU A 19 33.30 5.89 -17.36
C LEU A 19 33.85 5.86 -15.93
N MET A 20 33.06 6.21 -14.90
CA MET A 20 33.53 6.14 -13.52
C MET A 20 33.56 4.71 -12.98
N ASN A 21 34.48 4.48 -12.03
CA ASN A 21 34.47 3.24 -11.25
C ASN A 21 33.16 3.14 -10.43
N LYS A 22 32.47 1.99 -10.50
CA LYS A 22 31.21 1.73 -9.79
C LYS A 22 31.23 2.11 -8.31
N THR A 23 32.34 1.85 -7.61
CA THR A 23 32.48 2.18 -6.18
C THR A 23 32.65 3.68 -5.92
N GLN A 24 33.27 4.41 -6.86
CA GLN A 24 33.47 5.85 -6.77
C GLN A 24 32.21 6.61 -7.21
N TYR A 25 31.52 6.12 -8.25
CA TYR A 25 30.24 6.65 -8.70
C TYR A 25 29.17 6.57 -7.60
N ALA A 26 29.08 5.43 -6.90
CA ALA A 26 28.17 5.28 -5.76
C ALA A 26 28.45 6.32 -4.64
N LYS A 27 29.72 6.62 -4.37
CA LYS A 27 30.11 7.67 -3.39
C LYS A 27 29.75 9.07 -3.89
N TYR A 28 29.96 9.36 -5.18
CA TYR A 28 29.60 10.64 -5.79
C TYR A 28 28.08 10.89 -5.73
N ILE A 29 27.27 9.90 -6.13
CA ILE A 29 25.80 9.98 -6.03
C ILE A 29 25.36 10.17 -4.58
N SER A 30 25.94 9.40 -3.65
CA SER A 30 25.64 9.53 -2.21
C SER A 30 26.04 10.89 -1.64
N GLN A 31 27.10 11.51 -2.15
CA GLN A 31 27.57 12.82 -1.72
C GLN A 31 26.78 13.98 -2.35
N SER A 32 26.30 13.79 -3.57
CA SER A 32 25.42 14.72 -4.29
C SER A 32 24.00 14.72 -3.69
N GLN A 33 23.43 13.53 -3.45
CA GLN A 33 22.09 13.36 -2.87
C GLN A 33 22.08 13.49 -1.34
N GLY A 34 23.18 13.16 -0.66
CA GLY A 34 23.28 13.16 0.81
C GLY A 34 23.36 14.54 1.47
N LYS A 35 23.46 15.62 0.69
CA LYS A 35 23.38 17.01 1.20
C LYS A 35 21.96 17.57 1.21
N SER A 36 20.95 16.77 0.84
CA SER A 36 19.55 17.16 0.99
C SER A 36 19.09 16.92 2.44
N ASN A 37 19.11 18.01 3.22
CA ASN A 37 18.12 18.34 4.25
C ASN A 37 17.99 17.53 5.55
N ASN A 38 18.82 16.53 5.83
CA ASN A 38 18.92 16.00 7.20
C ASN A 38 19.88 16.85 8.05
N LYS A 39 19.58 18.15 8.16
CA LYS A 39 20.13 18.97 9.24
C LYS A 39 19.63 18.32 10.52
N ILE A 40 20.51 17.60 11.20
CA ILE A 40 20.28 16.96 12.49
C ILE A 40 19.53 17.98 13.34
N ILE A 41 18.22 17.80 13.50
CA ILE A 41 17.41 18.67 14.35
C ILE A 41 18.12 18.63 15.70
N ASN A 42 18.53 19.78 16.19
CA ASN A 42 19.34 19.88 17.38
C ASN A 42 18.60 19.17 18.52
N LYS A 43 19.03 17.96 18.90
CA LYS A 43 18.25 17.05 19.76
C LYS A 43 17.88 17.71 21.10
N LYS A 44 18.71 18.67 21.53
CA LYS A 44 18.51 19.51 22.72
C LYS A 44 17.33 20.46 22.54
N GLU A 45 17.26 21.19 21.44
CA GLU A 45 16.14 22.08 21.12
C GLU A 45 14.83 21.32 20.92
N LYS A 46 14.88 20.16 20.24
CA LYS A 46 13.71 19.27 20.13
C LYS A 46 13.17 18.86 21.49
N LYS A 47 14.03 18.48 22.44
CA LYS A 47 13.62 18.14 23.80
C LYS A 47 13.05 19.34 24.54
N PHE A 48 13.68 20.51 24.42
CA PHE A 48 13.24 21.75 25.05
C PHE A 48 11.85 22.19 24.56
N TYR A 49 11.64 22.19 23.24
CA TYR A 49 10.38 22.63 22.63
C TYR A 49 9.32 21.53 22.50
N LYS A 50 9.60 20.26 22.89
CA LYS A 50 8.69 19.13 22.73
C LYS A 50 7.26 19.42 23.22
N ARG A 51 7.14 20.00 24.42
CA ARG A 51 5.83 20.35 25.00
C ARG A 51 5.11 21.43 24.22
N ARG A 52 5.82 22.49 23.82
CA ARG A 52 5.25 23.62 23.07
C ARG A 52 4.85 23.23 21.64
N ILE A 53 5.63 22.37 21.00
CA ILE A 53 5.30 21.80 19.69
C ILE A 53 4.02 20.96 19.80
N PHE A 54 3.93 20.10 20.82
CA PHE A 54 2.74 19.27 21.02
C PHE A 54 1.48 20.12 21.25
N ASP A 55 1.57 21.14 22.10
CA ASP A 55 0.46 22.07 22.35
C ASP A 55 0.03 22.82 21.08
N LEU A 56 1.00 23.32 20.31
CA LEU A 56 0.75 23.97 19.01
C LEU A 56 0.05 23.01 18.02
N THR A 57 0.53 21.77 17.90
CA THR A 57 -0.10 20.78 17.01
C THR A 57 -1.52 20.45 17.46
N LYS A 58 -1.78 20.41 18.78
CA LYS A 58 -3.12 20.15 19.32
C LYS A 58 -4.08 21.30 19.01
N GLN A 59 -3.65 22.55 19.18
CA GLN A 59 -4.45 23.72 18.81
C GLN A 59 -4.77 23.72 17.31
N LEU A 60 -3.79 23.38 16.47
CA LEU A 60 -3.95 23.35 15.02
C LEU A 60 -4.90 22.26 14.55
N LEU A 61 -4.90 21.08 15.20
CA LEU A 61 -5.89 20.02 14.96
C LEU A 61 -7.32 20.42 15.37
N ASN A 62 -7.46 21.27 16.38
CA ASN A 62 -8.76 21.78 16.86
C ASN A 62 -9.28 23.00 16.08
N ASN A 63 -8.60 23.40 15.00
CA ASN A 63 -8.88 24.60 14.19
C ASN A 63 -8.73 25.94 14.95
N GLU A 64 -8.11 25.94 16.12
CA GLU A 64 -7.79 27.16 16.86
C GLU A 64 -6.48 27.75 16.34
N LYS A 65 -6.55 28.48 15.22
CA LYS A 65 -5.36 29.10 14.63
C LYS A 65 -4.86 30.26 15.51
N PRO A 66 -3.60 30.24 15.95
CA PRO A 66 -3.01 31.38 16.64
C PRO A 66 -3.05 32.64 15.75
N LYS A 67 -3.36 33.78 16.36
CA LYS A 67 -3.58 35.07 15.66
C LYS A 67 -2.35 35.59 14.90
N MET A 68 -1.14 35.15 15.28
CA MET A 68 0.11 35.39 14.55
C MET A 68 0.80 34.05 14.31
N MET A 69 0.65 33.52 13.10
CA MET A 69 1.23 32.25 12.68
C MET A 69 1.92 32.46 11.35
N PHE A 70 3.13 31.92 11.20
CA PHE A 70 3.83 31.97 9.93
C PHE A 70 3.11 31.07 8.91
N PRO A 71 2.78 31.56 7.71
CA PRO A 71 2.04 30.78 6.71
C PRO A 71 2.77 29.49 6.32
N ASP A 72 4.10 29.51 6.34
CA ASP A 72 4.94 28.32 6.08
C ASP A 72 4.68 27.19 7.06
N VAL A 73 4.42 27.51 8.33
CA VAL A 73 4.17 26.48 9.35
C VAL A 73 2.78 25.88 9.15
N SER A 74 1.79 26.66 8.73
CA SER A 74 0.46 26.13 8.35
C SER A 74 0.57 25.20 7.15
N SER A 75 1.26 25.62 6.09
CA SER A 75 1.44 24.81 4.87
C SER A 75 2.21 23.51 5.15
N ALA A 76 3.27 23.59 5.97
CA ALA A 76 4.03 22.42 6.39
C ALA A 76 3.19 21.47 7.25
N PHE A 77 2.32 22.01 8.11
CA PHE A 77 1.41 21.19 8.91
C PHE A 77 0.34 20.52 8.05
N ASP A 78 -0.27 21.22 7.11
CA ASP A 78 -1.28 20.64 6.21
C ASP A 78 -0.67 19.50 5.38
N SER A 79 0.57 19.71 4.91
CA SER A 79 1.36 18.67 4.23
C SER A 79 1.66 17.48 5.14
N TYR A 80 2.06 17.74 6.39
CA TYR A 80 2.29 16.69 7.39
C TYR A 80 1.02 15.88 7.67
N VAL A 81 -0.12 16.53 7.89
CA VAL A 81 -1.42 15.88 8.12
C VAL A 81 -1.80 15.02 6.92
N LYS A 82 -1.62 15.53 5.69
CA LYS A 82 -1.88 14.75 4.47
C LYS A 82 -1.05 13.46 4.42
N VAL A 83 0.25 13.55 4.69
CA VAL A 83 1.16 12.39 4.73
C VAL A 83 0.75 11.42 5.84
N CYS A 84 0.38 11.90 7.02
CA CYS A 84 -0.12 11.05 8.10
C CYS A 84 -1.40 10.30 7.70
N ILE A 85 -2.35 10.98 7.07
CA ILE A 85 -3.60 10.36 6.59
C ILE A 85 -3.29 9.28 5.55
N GLU A 86 -2.41 9.56 4.59
CA GLU A 86 -2.01 8.57 3.57
C GLU A 86 -1.32 7.35 4.20
N TYR A 87 -0.44 7.57 5.19
CA TYR A 87 0.20 6.50 5.93
C TYR A 87 -0.82 5.62 6.67
N PHE A 88 -1.78 6.22 7.38
CA PHE A 88 -2.83 5.45 8.07
C PHE A 88 -3.74 4.69 7.10
N LYS A 89 -4.12 5.29 5.97
CA LYS A 89 -4.88 4.60 4.92
C LYS A 89 -4.13 3.39 4.37
N ALA A 90 -2.81 3.51 4.17
CA ALA A 90 -1.99 2.41 3.70
C ALA A 90 -1.92 1.29 4.74
N LEU A 91 -1.66 1.64 6.01
CA LEU A 91 -1.59 0.68 7.12
C LEU A 91 -2.93 -0.05 7.31
N ASP A 92 -4.05 0.67 7.36
CA ASP A 92 -5.36 0.05 7.53
C ASP A 92 -5.74 -0.83 6.33
N LYS A 93 -5.36 -0.40 5.10
CA LYS A 93 -5.56 -1.22 3.91
C LYS A 93 -4.73 -2.51 3.96
N THR A 94 -3.47 -2.45 4.38
CA THR A 94 -2.63 -3.64 4.49
C THR A 94 -3.17 -4.59 5.53
N ASP A 95 -3.62 -4.08 6.68
CA ASP A 95 -4.14 -4.91 7.77
C ASP A 95 -5.45 -5.60 7.37
N ILE A 96 -6.36 -4.88 6.70
CA ILE A 96 -7.63 -5.47 6.20
C ILE A 96 -7.38 -6.55 5.14
N ILE A 97 -6.38 -6.36 4.29
CA ILE A 97 -6.01 -7.36 3.30
C ILE A 97 -5.39 -8.57 4.00
N GLN A 98 -4.53 -8.35 5.00
CA GLN A 98 -3.87 -9.42 5.74
C GLN A 98 -4.85 -10.24 6.58
N SER A 99 -5.87 -9.61 7.18
CA SER A 99 -6.87 -10.33 7.97
C SER A 99 -7.68 -11.34 7.16
N ASP A 100 -7.79 -11.16 5.84
CA ASP A 100 -8.43 -12.17 4.96
C ASP A 100 -7.62 -13.47 4.88
N TYR A 101 -6.33 -13.43 5.24
CA TYR A 101 -5.41 -14.56 5.15
C TYR A 101 -5.13 -15.26 6.49
N ASP A 102 -5.67 -14.77 7.61
CA ASP A 102 -5.35 -15.27 8.95
C ASP A 102 -5.60 -16.79 9.09
N GLY A 103 -6.65 -17.31 8.44
CA GLY A 103 -6.99 -18.75 8.47
C GLY A 103 -6.11 -19.66 7.59
N PHE A 104 -5.32 -19.10 6.66
CA PHE A 104 -4.47 -19.90 5.77
C PHE A 104 -3.11 -20.25 6.39
N ILE A 105 -2.72 -19.56 7.48
CA ILE A 105 -1.44 -19.77 8.15
C ILE A 105 -1.47 -21.05 9.00
N ASP A 106 -2.61 -21.36 9.63
CA ASP A 106 -2.76 -22.54 10.48
C ASP A 106 -2.75 -23.86 9.67
N GLU A 107 -3.24 -23.84 8.42
CA GLU A 107 -3.18 -25.00 7.51
C GLU A 107 -1.77 -25.27 6.96
N LEU A 108 -0.87 -24.27 7.00
CA LEU A 108 0.51 -24.37 6.50
C LEU A 108 1.48 -25.02 7.53
N GLY A 109 0.99 -25.36 8.73
CA GLY A 109 1.75 -26.02 9.81
C GLY A 109 2.08 -27.49 9.55
N THR A 110 1.57 -28.08 8.46
CA THR A 110 1.94 -29.41 8.01
C THR A 110 2.74 -29.25 6.72
N GLY A 111 4.03 -29.57 6.79
CA GLY A 111 5.07 -29.08 5.87
C GLY A 111 4.69 -29.08 4.40
N ILE A 112 5.08 -28.00 3.71
CA ILE A 112 5.05 -27.77 2.25
C ILE A 112 4.68 -29.06 1.52
N GLY A 113 3.36 -29.29 1.44
CA GLY A 113 2.84 -30.47 0.79
C GLY A 113 3.30 -30.40 -0.64
N ALA A 114 4.11 -31.37 -1.07
CA ALA A 114 4.32 -31.58 -2.49
C ALA A 114 2.93 -31.84 -3.07
N LEU A 115 2.32 -30.79 -3.64
CA LEU A 115 1.11 -30.89 -4.43
C LEU A 115 1.33 -32.03 -5.42
N SER A 116 0.37 -32.92 -5.55
CA SER A 116 0.51 -34.01 -6.51
C SER A 116 0.74 -33.41 -7.89
N GLU A 117 1.53 -34.11 -8.72
CA GLU A 117 1.86 -33.65 -10.08
C GLU A 117 0.58 -33.36 -10.90
N SER A 118 -0.52 -34.06 -10.59
CA SER A 118 -1.85 -33.83 -11.17
C SER A 118 -2.47 -32.49 -10.72
N GLU A 119 -2.46 -32.18 -9.43
CA GLU A 119 -2.98 -30.90 -8.90
C GLU A 119 -2.16 -29.73 -9.43
N GLN A 120 -0.84 -29.90 -9.53
CA GLN A 120 0.04 -28.89 -10.10
C GLN A 120 -0.24 -28.68 -11.59
N ALA A 121 -0.50 -29.73 -12.36
CA ALA A 121 -0.89 -29.63 -13.77
C ALA A 121 -2.23 -28.91 -13.95
N GLU A 122 -3.21 -29.14 -13.08
CA GLU A 122 -4.49 -28.44 -13.10
C GLU A 122 -4.36 -26.96 -12.75
N LEU A 123 -3.60 -26.62 -11.70
CA LEU A 123 -3.27 -25.24 -11.33
C LEU A 123 -2.54 -24.52 -12.47
N ASN A 124 -1.55 -25.17 -13.06
CA ASN A 124 -0.81 -24.64 -14.20
C ASN A 124 -1.74 -24.40 -15.40
N LYS A 125 -2.68 -25.30 -15.67
CA LYS A 125 -3.67 -25.14 -16.75
C LYS A 125 -4.64 -23.99 -16.49
N LEU A 126 -4.96 -23.68 -15.23
CA LEU A 126 -5.80 -22.54 -14.85
C LEU A 126 -5.05 -21.21 -14.97
N LEU A 127 -3.75 -21.19 -14.63
CA LEU A 127 -2.87 -20.03 -14.73
C LEU A 127 -2.46 -19.73 -16.19
N MET A 128 -2.20 -20.76 -16.99
CA MET A 128 -1.71 -20.66 -18.36
C MET A 128 -2.83 -20.36 -19.35
N ARG A 129 -2.63 -19.33 -20.18
CA ARG A 129 -3.54 -19.05 -21.30
C ARG A 129 -3.44 -20.17 -22.34
N SER A 130 -4.49 -20.98 -22.47
CA SER A 130 -4.56 -21.95 -23.58
C SER A 130 -4.88 -21.23 -24.89
N ILE A 131 -3.87 -21.11 -25.76
CA ILE A 131 -4.05 -20.63 -27.13
C ILE A 131 -4.66 -21.80 -27.93
N LYS A 132 -5.95 -21.70 -28.24
CA LYS A 132 -6.58 -22.62 -29.19
C LYS A 132 -6.19 -22.17 -30.59
N ILE A 133 -5.14 -22.75 -31.17
CA ILE A 133 -4.82 -22.56 -32.59
C ILE A 133 -5.93 -23.25 -33.39
N THR A 134 -6.89 -22.47 -33.86
CA THR A 134 -7.98 -22.94 -34.73
C THR A 134 -7.56 -22.82 -36.18
N GLU A 135 -6.54 -23.58 -36.61
CA GLU A 135 -6.43 -23.88 -38.03
C GLU A 135 -7.12 -25.22 -38.28
N PRO A 136 -8.29 -25.24 -38.94
CA PRO A 136 -8.98 -26.47 -39.24
C PRO A 136 -8.11 -27.27 -40.22
N ASN A 137 -7.92 -28.55 -39.91
CA ASN A 137 -7.23 -29.48 -40.80
C ASN A 137 -7.97 -29.53 -42.16
N ALA A 138 -7.28 -29.82 -43.27
CA ALA A 138 -7.82 -29.65 -44.64
C ALA A 138 -9.19 -30.33 -44.90
N LEU A 139 -9.49 -31.40 -44.17
CA LEU A 139 -10.75 -32.15 -44.23
C LEU A 139 -11.92 -31.46 -43.50
N GLU A 140 -11.64 -30.67 -42.45
CA GLU A 140 -12.68 -30.01 -41.65
C GLU A 140 -13.34 -28.83 -42.39
N LYS A 141 -12.69 -28.31 -43.44
CA LYS A 141 -13.24 -27.26 -44.31
C LYS A 141 -14.39 -27.75 -45.19
N LEU A 142 -14.48 -29.07 -45.42
CA LEU A 142 -15.43 -29.67 -46.35
C LEU A 142 -16.75 -30.10 -45.68
N VAL A 143 -16.86 -30.00 -44.35
CA VAL A 143 -18.03 -30.46 -43.59
C VAL A 143 -18.64 -29.31 -42.79
N LYS A 144 -19.95 -29.06 -42.99
CA LYS A 144 -20.70 -28.09 -42.17
C LYS A 144 -20.89 -28.64 -40.76
N ARG A 145 -20.16 -28.07 -39.78
CA ARG A 145 -20.27 -28.46 -38.37
C ARG A 145 -21.16 -27.47 -37.62
N THR A 146 -22.25 -27.96 -37.02
CA THR A 146 -23.02 -27.21 -36.03
C THR A 146 -22.30 -27.28 -34.69
N THR A 147 -21.62 -26.20 -34.30
CA THR A 147 -20.97 -26.10 -32.99
C THR A 147 -21.97 -25.63 -31.95
N THR A 148 -22.41 -26.54 -31.07
CA THR A 148 -23.14 -26.15 -29.87
C THR A 148 -22.14 -25.53 -28.90
N LYS A 149 -22.31 -24.25 -28.55
CA LYS A 149 -21.50 -23.60 -27.52
C LYS A 149 -21.77 -24.31 -26.19
N ILE A 150 -20.87 -25.21 -25.80
CA ILE A 150 -20.85 -25.74 -24.44
C ILE A 150 -20.64 -24.52 -23.54
N CYS A 151 -21.60 -24.26 -22.65
CA CYS A 151 -21.52 -23.19 -21.66
C CYS A 151 -20.41 -23.56 -20.67
N GLN A 152 -19.16 -23.25 -21.01
CA GLN A 152 -18.04 -23.42 -20.11
C GLN A 152 -18.20 -22.38 -18.99
N LYS A 153 -18.11 -22.81 -17.73
CA LYS A 153 -18.12 -21.90 -16.57
C LYS A 153 -17.12 -20.78 -16.83
N ALA A 154 -17.56 -19.53 -16.63
CA ALA A 154 -16.72 -18.37 -16.81
C ALA A 154 -15.45 -18.50 -15.94
N PRO A 155 -14.26 -18.14 -16.47
CA PRO A 155 -13.04 -18.19 -15.69
C PRO A 155 -13.14 -17.24 -14.49
N ILE A 156 -12.64 -17.68 -13.35
CA ILE A 156 -12.56 -16.86 -12.14
C ILE A 156 -11.46 -15.82 -12.39
N ILE A 157 -11.86 -14.56 -12.51
CA ILE A 157 -10.92 -13.44 -12.65
C ILE A 157 -10.66 -12.80 -11.29
N PRO A 158 -9.44 -12.29 -11.05
CA PRO A 158 -9.17 -11.52 -9.85
C PRO A 158 -10.06 -10.28 -9.83
N MET A 159 -10.72 -10.05 -8.69
CA MET A 159 -11.57 -8.88 -8.45
C MET A 159 -10.91 -7.94 -7.46
N GLN A 160 -11.03 -6.63 -7.69
CA GLN A 160 -10.61 -5.64 -6.72
C GLN A 160 -11.62 -5.60 -5.56
N LYS A 161 -11.13 -5.81 -4.32
CA LYS A 161 -11.94 -5.66 -3.12
C LYS A 161 -12.24 -4.18 -2.87
N ASP A 162 -13.50 -3.87 -2.53
CA ASP A 162 -13.88 -2.55 -2.03
C ASP A 162 -13.60 -2.50 -0.51
N ILE A 163 -12.76 -1.55 -0.08
CA ILE A 163 -12.27 -1.46 1.30
C ILE A 163 -12.78 -0.16 1.91
N ASN A 164 -13.63 -0.27 2.92
CA ASN A 164 -14.18 0.89 3.60
C ASN A 164 -13.22 1.47 4.66
N LEU A 165 -12.40 2.44 4.24
CA LEU A 165 -11.46 3.14 5.12
C LEU A 165 -12.12 4.15 6.08
N LYS A 166 -13.45 4.30 6.06
CA LYS A 166 -14.19 5.23 6.93
C LYS A 166 -14.88 4.54 8.11
N ASP A 167 -14.63 3.25 8.33
CA ASP A 167 -15.25 2.53 9.43
C ASP A 167 -14.85 3.11 10.79
N PRO A 168 -15.80 3.30 11.73
CA PRO A 168 -15.54 3.93 13.02
C PRO A 168 -14.57 3.13 13.90
N VAL A 169 -14.44 1.82 13.63
CA VAL A 169 -13.49 0.92 14.31
C VAL A 169 -12.04 1.35 14.05
N LEU A 170 -11.72 1.75 12.80
CA LEU A 170 -10.38 2.17 12.42
C LEU A 170 -9.95 3.48 13.10
N LYS A 171 -10.92 4.32 13.50
CA LYS A 171 -10.66 5.60 14.16
C LYS A 171 -9.96 5.47 15.52
N ASN A 172 -10.28 4.41 16.27
CA ASN A 172 -9.76 4.20 17.62
C ASN A 172 -8.61 3.17 17.66
N LYS A 173 -8.25 2.60 16.50
CA LYS A 173 -7.19 1.59 16.38
C LYS A 173 -5.85 2.15 16.87
N GLY A 174 -5.19 1.41 17.77
CA GLY A 174 -3.89 1.79 18.34
C GLY A 174 -3.92 2.89 19.41
N ILE A 175 -5.10 3.40 19.79
CA ILE A 175 -5.24 4.40 20.87
C ILE A 175 -5.56 3.69 22.19
N ARG A 176 -4.77 3.97 23.25
CA ARG A 176 -5.02 3.40 24.59
C ARG A 176 -6.30 3.99 25.20
N LYS A 177 -7.20 3.12 25.64
CA LYS A 177 -8.38 3.51 26.43
C LYS A 177 -7.95 4.16 27.74
N LYS A 178 -8.69 5.20 28.15
CA LYS A 178 -8.55 5.82 29.47
C LYS A 178 -9.73 5.40 30.32
N ASN A 179 -9.46 4.77 31.46
CA ASN A 179 -10.50 4.17 32.32
C ASN A 179 -11.51 5.18 32.92
N ASN A 180 -11.34 6.49 32.71
CA ASN A 180 -12.16 7.56 33.31
C ASN A 180 -12.91 8.41 32.28
N ILE A 181 -12.95 8.01 31.00
CA ILE A 181 -13.70 8.75 29.96
C ILE A 181 -14.37 7.73 29.05
N ASN A 182 -15.70 7.76 28.98
CA ASN A 182 -16.44 6.98 27.99
C ASN A 182 -16.50 7.75 26.66
N ASN A 183 -16.14 7.11 25.55
CA ASN A 183 -16.10 7.73 24.23
C ASN A 183 -17.29 7.25 23.38
N LYS A 184 -18.03 8.19 22.77
CA LYS A 184 -19.26 7.91 21.99
C LYS A 184 -19.08 6.90 20.84
N TYR A 185 -17.85 6.73 20.36
CA TYR A 185 -17.52 5.81 19.27
C TYR A 185 -17.30 4.35 19.75
N GLU A 186 -17.24 4.10 21.06
CA GLU A 186 -17.04 2.75 21.61
C GLU A 186 -18.34 1.94 21.70
N GLU A 187 -19.50 2.59 21.90
CA GLU A 187 -20.81 1.92 21.97
C GLU A 187 -21.21 1.19 20.68
N SER A 188 -20.64 1.59 19.54
CA SER A 188 -20.92 0.98 18.23
C SER A 188 -20.05 -0.24 17.91
N SER A 189 -18.88 -0.39 18.55
CA SER A 189 -18.00 -1.56 18.37
C SER A 189 -18.44 -2.74 19.22
N GLU A 190 -18.87 -2.50 20.47
CA GLU A 190 -19.28 -3.57 21.39
C GLU A 190 -20.56 -4.28 20.95
N LYS A 191 -21.47 -3.58 20.25
CA LYS A 191 -22.71 -4.18 19.70
C LYS A 191 -22.45 -5.17 18.55
N LYS A 192 -21.34 -5.03 17.81
CA LYS A 192 -21.00 -5.96 16.73
C LYS A 192 -20.39 -7.25 17.24
N GLU A 193 -19.64 -7.20 18.35
CA GLU A 193 -19.06 -8.39 18.98
C GLU A 193 -20.13 -9.26 19.67
N THR A 194 -21.20 -8.66 20.21
CA THR A 194 -22.29 -9.41 20.84
C THR A 194 -23.21 -10.14 19.84
N ASP A 195 -23.39 -9.60 18.64
CA ASP A 195 -24.28 -10.19 17.62
C ASP A 195 -23.67 -11.40 16.88
N GLU A 196 -22.34 -11.58 16.91
CA GLU A 196 -21.68 -12.77 16.35
C GLU A 196 -21.68 -13.96 17.32
N THR A 197 -21.73 -13.71 18.64
CA THR A 197 -21.73 -14.78 19.66
C THR A 197 -23.10 -15.45 19.87
N ASP A 198 -24.20 -14.84 19.43
CA ASP A 198 -25.56 -15.39 19.61
C ASP A 198 -26.09 -16.18 18.39
N LYS A 199 -25.31 -16.29 17.29
CA LYS A 199 -25.67 -17.13 16.12
C LYS A 199 -25.09 -18.55 16.16
N THR A 200 -24.33 -18.90 17.19
CA THR A 200 -23.68 -20.21 17.36
C THR A 200 -24.18 -20.97 18.59
N LYS A 201 -25.44 -20.78 19.00
CA LYS A 201 -26.07 -21.57 20.06
C LYS A 201 -27.42 -22.13 19.65
#